data_AF-A0A8R1ESE2-F1
#
_entry.id   AF-A0A8R1ESE2-F1
#
_cell.length_a   1.000
_cell.length_b   1.000
_cell.length_c   1.000
_cell.angle_alpha   90.00
_cell.angle_beta   90.00
_cell.angle_gamma   90.00
#
_symmetry.space_group_name_H-M   'P 1'
#
loop_
_entity.id
_entity.type
_entity.pdbx_description
1 polymer ?
#
loop_
_entity_poly.entity_id
_entity_poly.type
_entity_poly.pdbx_seq_one_letter_code
_entity_poly.pdbx_strand_id
1 'polypeptide(L)'
;MLGCCNKKTNKSLDELKKDIVIDDHEISLEALLKRYSTSGTAGISEGEAASRLRSDGPNALTPPKQTSKWVKLAGSVFGGFNFCSGVLRSRRV
;
A
#
# COMPACT_ATOMS: atom_id res chain seq x y z
N MET A 1 -18.79 27.58 3.90
CA MET A 1 -19.08 26.14 4.01
C MET A 1 -17.76 25.38 3.90
N LEU A 2 -17.54 24.46 4.84
CA LEU A 2 -16.28 23.76 5.15
C LEU A 2 -15.66 23.00 3.96
N GLY A 3 -14.33 23.02 3.90
CA GLY A 3 -13.53 22.19 3.01
C GLY A 3 -12.16 21.84 3.62
N CYS A 4 -12.15 21.15 4.76
CA CYS A 4 -10.92 20.56 5.32
C CYS A 4 -10.73 19.14 4.80
N CYS A 5 -10.16 18.97 3.61
CA CYS A 5 -9.66 17.67 3.16
C CYS A 5 -8.26 17.42 3.74
N ASN A 6 -8.22 16.71 4.87
CA ASN A 6 -7.00 16.38 5.59
C ASN A 6 -6.19 15.31 4.82
N LYS A 7 -4.98 15.66 4.39
CA LYS A 7 -4.09 14.79 3.60
C LYS A 7 -3.36 13.83 4.55
N LYS A 8 -3.85 12.59 4.66
CA LYS A 8 -3.23 11.55 5.49
C LYS A 8 -1.77 11.32 5.06
N THR A 9 -0.82 11.59 5.95
CA THR A 9 0.62 11.43 5.72
C THR A 9 1.01 9.96 5.87
N ASN A 10 1.92 9.45 5.03
CA ASN A 10 2.29 8.02 5.05
C ASN A 10 2.82 7.53 6.42
N LYS A 11 3.37 8.44 7.25
CA LYS A 11 3.90 8.15 8.58
C LYS A 11 2.83 7.60 9.55
N SER A 12 1.61 8.15 9.51
CA SER A 12 0.54 7.67 10.41
C SER A 12 0.03 6.28 10.02
N LEU A 13 0.07 5.93 8.73
CA LEU A 13 -0.29 4.59 8.27
C LEU A 13 0.74 3.53 8.69
N ASP A 14 2.02 3.90 8.74
CA ASP A 14 3.08 2.97 9.15
C ASP A 14 3.17 2.77 10.67
N GLU A 15 2.69 3.73 11.46
CA GLU A 15 2.49 3.57 12.91
C GLU A 15 1.32 2.63 13.20
N LEU A 16 0.16 2.83 12.56
CA LEU A 16 -1.03 2.00 12.73
C LEU A 16 -0.84 0.52 12.35
N LYS A 17 0.10 0.21 11.44
CA LYS A 17 0.44 -1.18 11.07
C LYS A 17 1.15 -1.95 12.18
N LYS A 18 1.76 -1.27 13.14
CA LYS A 18 2.60 -1.91 14.18
C LYS A 18 1.79 -2.46 15.35
N ASP A 19 0.56 -1.98 15.55
CA ASP A 19 -0.20 -2.21 16.78
C ASP A 19 -1.31 -3.28 16.64
N ILE A 20 -1.28 -4.10 15.58
CA ILE A 20 -2.28 -5.15 15.38
C ILE A 20 -1.72 -6.48 15.89
N VAL A 21 -2.23 -6.93 17.05
CA VAL A 21 -1.98 -8.27 17.59
C VAL A 21 -3.00 -9.23 16.96
N ILE A 22 -2.53 -10.34 16.36
CA ILE A 22 -3.37 -11.33 15.67
C ILE A 22 -3.29 -12.65 16.45
N ASP A 23 -4.37 -13.03 17.12
CA ASP A 23 -4.51 -14.23 17.98
C ASP A 23 -5.09 -15.45 17.26
N ASP A 24 -5.31 -15.37 15.94
CA ASP A 24 -6.08 -16.37 15.17
C ASP A 24 -5.54 -17.82 15.26
N HIS A 25 -4.25 -17.98 15.58
CA HIS A 25 -3.56 -19.27 15.67
C HIS A 25 -3.56 -19.89 17.08
N GLU A 26 -3.98 -19.15 18.10
CA GLU A 26 -4.05 -19.64 19.50
C GLU A 26 -5.44 -20.20 19.85
N ILE A 27 -6.45 -19.88 19.05
CA ILE A 27 -7.86 -20.18 19.31
C ILE A 27 -8.24 -21.58 18.81
N SER A 28 -9.19 -22.23 19.47
CA SER A 28 -9.75 -23.50 19.01
C SER A 28 -10.52 -23.37 17.68
N LEU A 29 -10.55 -24.44 16.90
CA LEU A 29 -11.22 -24.47 15.59
C LEU A 29 -12.69 -24.06 15.65
N GLU A 30 -13.42 -24.47 16.69
CA GLU A 30 -14.84 -24.12 16.85
C GLU A 30 -15.05 -22.61 17.04
N ALA A 31 -14.19 -21.98 17.84
CA ALA A 31 -14.24 -20.54 18.07
C ALA A 31 -13.78 -19.77 16.83
N LEU A 32 -12.82 -20.30 16.05
CA LEU A 32 -12.39 -19.73 14.78
C LEU A 32 -13.53 -19.77 13.74
N LEU A 33 -14.17 -20.93 13.55
CA LEU A 33 -15.30 -21.10 12.63
C LEU A 33 -16.47 -20.18 12.98
N LYS A 34 -16.71 -19.97 14.29
CA LYS A 34 -17.72 -19.02 14.78
C LYS A 34 -17.35 -17.56 14.53
N ARG A 35 -16.08 -17.16 14.70
CA ARG A 35 -15.61 -15.78 14.42
C ARG A 35 -15.76 -15.42 12.94
N TYR A 36 -15.39 -16.34 12.04
CA TYR A 36 -15.42 -16.11 10.59
C TYR A 36 -16.72 -16.57 9.89
N SER A 37 -17.69 -17.07 10.66
CA SER A 37 -18.95 -17.63 10.15
C SER A 37 -18.74 -18.60 9.00
N THR A 38 -17.77 -19.51 9.13
CA THR A 38 -17.39 -20.47 8.08
C THR A 38 -17.69 -21.90 8.51
N SER A 39 -18.01 -22.78 7.55
CA SER A 39 -18.16 -24.21 7.82
C SER A 39 -16.87 -24.96 7.47
N GLY A 40 -16.40 -25.85 8.36
CA GLY A 40 -15.13 -26.57 8.17
C GLY A 40 -15.16 -27.62 7.05
N THR A 41 -16.35 -28.02 6.58
CA THR A 41 -16.52 -29.07 5.56
C THR A 41 -16.94 -28.51 4.21
N ALA A 42 -17.92 -27.61 4.18
CA ALA A 42 -18.51 -27.06 2.95
C ALA A 42 -18.03 -25.64 2.62
N GLY A 43 -17.29 -24.99 3.52
CA GLY A 43 -16.81 -23.62 3.33
C GLY A 43 -17.90 -22.56 3.51
N ILE A 44 -17.86 -21.53 2.65
CA ILE A 44 -18.78 -20.38 2.66
C ILE A 44 -19.69 -20.45 1.44
N SER A 45 -20.88 -19.83 1.53
CA SER A 45 -21.79 -19.79 0.38
C SER A 45 -21.25 -18.90 -0.74
N GLU A 46 -21.57 -19.22 -1.99
CA GLU A 46 -21.15 -18.44 -3.16
C GLU A 46 -21.65 -16.99 -3.10
N GLY A 47 -22.87 -16.77 -2.58
CA GLY A 47 -23.44 -15.44 -2.40
C GLY A 47 -22.68 -14.58 -1.37
N GLU A 48 -22.23 -15.21 -0.28
CA GLU A 48 -21.41 -14.55 0.73
C GLU A 48 -19.99 -14.27 0.21
N ALA A 49 -19.40 -15.22 -0.53
CA ALA A 49 -18.11 -15.05 -1.19
C ALA A 49 -18.12 -13.84 -2.14
N ALA A 50 -19.17 -13.72 -2.97
CA ALA A 50 -19.33 -12.60 -3.89
C ALA A 50 -19.56 -11.25 -3.17
N SER A 51 -20.12 -11.28 -1.96
CA SER A 51 -20.34 -10.08 -1.14
C SER A 51 -19.04 -9.62 -0.47
N ARG A 52 -18.25 -10.55 0.07
CA ARG A 52 -16.90 -10.28 0.60
C ARG A 52 -15.95 -9.78 -0.47
N LEU A 53 -15.96 -10.39 -1.67
CA LEU A 53 -15.15 -9.92 -2.80
C LEU A 53 -15.45 -8.47 -3.21
N ARG A 54 -16.73 -8.05 -3.13
CA ARG A 54 -17.13 -6.66 -3.41
C ARG A 54 -16.71 -5.69 -2.30
N SER A 55 -16.69 -6.15 -1.05
CA SER A 55 -16.30 -5.34 0.11
C SER A 55 -14.78 -5.18 0.22
N ASP A 56 -14.06 -6.30 0.23
CA ASP A 56 -12.62 -6.34 0.56
C ASP A 56 -11.75 -6.18 -0.69
N GLY A 57 -12.33 -6.41 -1.87
CA GLY A 57 -11.64 -6.36 -3.14
C GLY A 57 -10.84 -7.63 -3.44
N PRO A 58 -10.09 -7.64 -4.56
CA PRO A 58 -9.27 -8.78 -4.93
C PRO A 58 -8.14 -8.99 -3.91
N ASN A 59 -7.89 -10.24 -3.53
CA ASN A 59 -6.74 -10.62 -2.70
C ASN A 59 -5.44 -10.56 -3.51
N ALA A 60 -5.04 -9.35 -3.90
CA ALA A 60 -3.82 -9.07 -4.63
C ALA A 60 -3.13 -7.86 -4.03
N LEU A 61 -1.83 -7.98 -3.77
CA LEU A 61 -1.03 -6.84 -3.30
C LEU A 61 -1.02 -5.76 -4.38
N THR A 62 -1.48 -4.57 -4.02
CA THR A 62 -1.46 -3.44 -4.95
C THR A 62 0.00 -3.10 -5.26
N PRO A 63 0.42 -3.11 -6.54
CA PRO A 63 1.80 -2.79 -6.89
C PRO A 63 2.15 -1.38 -6.40
N PRO A 64 3.42 -1.12 -6.04
CA PRO A 64 3.82 0.19 -5.57
C PRO A 64 3.51 1.24 -6.64
N LYS A 65 3.08 2.43 -6.21
CA LYS A 65 2.75 3.53 -7.11
C LYS A 65 3.95 3.83 -8.03
N GLN A 66 3.83 3.49 -9.30
CA GLN A 66 4.87 3.74 -10.28
C GLN A 66 4.76 5.18 -10.79
N THR A 67 5.83 5.96 -10.64
CA THR A 67 5.97 7.22 -11.38
C THR A 67 6.37 6.93 -12.82
N SER A 68 5.93 7.78 -13.76
CA SER A 68 6.26 7.62 -15.17
C SER A 68 7.78 7.68 -15.37
N LYS A 69 8.29 6.93 -16.36
CA LYS A 69 9.73 6.85 -16.63
C LYS A 69 10.34 8.23 -16.92
N TRP A 70 9.60 9.12 -17.58
CA TRP A 70 10.03 10.49 -17.87
C TRP A 70 10.19 11.34 -16.62
N VAL A 71 9.32 11.18 -15.62
CA VAL A 71 9.45 11.89 -14.34
C VAL A 71 10.69 11.40 -13.57
N LYS A 72 10.97 10.09 -13.62
CA LYS A 72 12.21 9.53 -13.08
C LYS A 72 13.46 10.04 -13.81
N LEU A 73 13.38 10.17 -15.14
CA LEU A 73 14.46 10.72 -15.97
C LEU A 73 14.72 12.19 -15.65
N ALA A 74 13.69 13.02 -15.57
CA ALA A 74 13.81 14.43 -15.24
C ALA A 74 14.43 14.64 -13.84
N GLY A 75 14.05 13.81 -12.85
CA GLY A 75 14.67 13.84 -11.53
C GLY A 75 16.18 13.52 -11.55
N SER A 76 16.62 12.62 -12.44
CA SER A 76 18.05 12.31 -12.64
C SER A 76 18.80 13.46 -13.34
N VAL A 77 18.21 14.04 -14.39
CA VAL A 77 18.82 15.12 -15.19
C VAL A 77 18.97 16.42 -14.40
N PHE A 78 18.02 16.76 -13.53
CA PHE A 78 18.05 17.99 -12.73
C PHE A 78 18.51 17.78 -11.28
N GLY A 79 18.94 16.56 -10.92
CA GLY A 79 19.43 16.22 -9.59
C GLY A 79 20.95 16.28 -9.47
N GLY A 80 21.47 17.02 -8.49
CA GLY A 80 22.83 16.94 -7.98
C GLY A 80 23.97 17.18 -8.99
N PHE A 81 24.39 16.12 -9.69
CA PHE A 81 25.65 16.05 -10.44
C PHE A 81 25.56 16.60 -11.87
N ASN A 82 24.38 16.56 -12.48
CA ASN A 82 24.15 16.97 -13.87
C ASN A 82 24.05 18.50 -14.06
N PHE A 83 23.76 19.25 -12.99
CA PHE A 83 23.70 20.72 -13.03
C PHE A 83 25.08 21.37 -12.81
N CYS A 84 25.88 20.84 -11.88
CA CYS A 84 27.18 21.43 -11.52
C CYS A 84 28.33 21.12 -12.51
N SER A 85 28.15 20.16 -13.42
CA SER A 85 29.17 19.80 -14.41
C SER A 85 29.14 20.68 -15.68
N GLY A 86 28.19 21.62 -15.79
CA GLY A 86 28.04 22.53 -16.93
C GLY A 86 28.81 23.87 -16.84
N VAL A 87 29.39 24.23 -15.69
CA VAL A 87 30.11 25.50 -15.49
C VAL A 87 31.54 25.23 -15.02
N LEU A 88 32.39 24.70 -15.90
CA LEU A 88 33.87 24.72 -15.79
C LEU A 88 34.55 24.25 -17.08
N ARG A 89 34.10 24.75 -18.22
CA ARG A 89 34.84 24.65 -19.49
C ARG A 89 34.88 26.00 -20.21
N SER A 90 35.46 26.98 -19.55
CA SER A 90 36.04 28.13 -20.24
C SER A 90 37.19 28.70 -19.41
N ARG A 91 38.34 28.90 -20.06
CA ARG A 91 39.66 29.38 -19.58
C ARG A 91 40.59 28.33 -18.97
N ARG A 92 41.45 27.76 -19.82
CA ARG A 92 42.90 28.01 -19.84
C ARG A 92 43.60 27.09 -20.84
N VAL A 93 43.80 27.58 -22.06
CA VAL A 93 45.07 27.57 -22.80
C VAL A 93 45.08 28.81 -23.69
#